data_AF-A0A1M6WAX5-F1
#
_entry.id   AF-A0A1M6WAX5-F1
#
_cell.length_a   1.000
_cell.length_b   1.000
_cell.length_c   1.000
_cell.angle_alpha   90.00
_cell.angle_beta   90.00
_cell.angle_gamma   90.00
#
_symmetry.space_group_name_H-M   'P 1'
#
loop_
_entity.id
_entity.type
_entity.pdbx_description
1 polymer ?
#
loop_
_entity_poly.entity_id
_entity_poly.type
_entity_poly.pdbx_seq_one_letter_code
_entity_poly.pdbx_strand_id
1 'polypeptide(L)'
;MGRLDKNNNVLTDEFLKALVRLNPERKLHELEIFVKYALSKLGNDDLGREFYQILSSNSGIKLIDFENPENNSWLVTTELPCENPETHDSFRPDVTCFVNGLPLAFIEVKKPNNTEGVVAEQSRTNQSRLPNKSFRRFLNVTQLMIFSNNQEYDNANRVPVQGAFYACIGKERAFFNVFREEDENFGAKYPYLEVSEGTEKLILKHRNCVSLKCHPEYATNCKATTPTNRILTSLLSKERFLFLLRYGFAYVEKTVEKDNGEKIKVLEKHVMRYQQLFASFAIRKKLEEGVKSGIIWHTQGSGKTALAYYSVKSLTDYFARKSIPAKFYFIVDRIDLMEQACDEFSARGLVVQTVEDRVQLMADIKNTQLVKSAEGKLEITVVNIQKFAEDKAPVDISAGYNTNLQRFSLLTKHIGATIPKVLSSQTF
;
A
#
# COMPACT_ATOMS: atom_id res chain seq x y z
N MET A 1 -25.83 15.36 -1.87
CA MET A 1 -24.36 15.23 -1.87
C MET A 1 -23.80 16.31 -0.97
N GLY A 2 -22.88 15.96 -0.05
CA GLY A 2 -22.29 16.92 0.88
C GLY A 2 -21.50 18.03 0.19
N ARG A 3 -21.20 19.09 0.92
CA ARG A 3 -20.36 20.20 0.41
C ARG A 3 -19.00 19.65 -0.04
N LEU A 4 -18.72 19.80 -1.34
CA LEU A 4 -17.43 19.48 -1.94
C LEU A 4 -16.46 20.64 -1.69
N ASP A 5 -15.32 20.38 -1.07
CA ASP A 5 -14.22 21.34 -1.00
C ASP A 5 -13.50 21.36 -2.35
N LYS A 6 -13.67 22.46 -3.08
CA LYS A 6 -13.09 22.64 -4.43
C LYS A 6 -11.57 22.59 -4.45
N ASN A 7 -10.89 22.77 -3.32
CA ASN A 7 -9.42 22.80 -3.27
C ASN A 7 -8.77 21.42 -3.22
N ASN A 8 -9.52 20.38 -2.87
CA ASN A 8 -9.00 19.03 -2.64
C ASN A 8 -9.99 17.90 -2.96
N ASN A 9 -11.22 18.24 -3.37
CA ASN A 9 -12.32 17.33 -3.66
C ASN A 9 -12.79 16.47 -2.48
N VAL A 10 -12.53 16.88 -1.24
CA VAL A 10 -13.09 16.21 -0.04
C VAL A 10 -14.56 16.58 0.11
N LEU A 11 -15.40 15.57 0.35
CA LEU A 11 -16.81 15.74 0.74
C LEU A 11 -16.85 16.04 2.24
N THR A 12 -16.73 17.32 2.60
CA THR A 12 -16.48 17.77 3.98
C THR A 12 -17.55 17.30 4.96
N ASP A 13 -18.82 17.32 4.54
CA ASP A 13 -19.93 16.93 5.41
C ASP A 13 -19.94 15.43 5.66
N GLU A 14 -19.65 14.63 4.64
CA GLU A 14 -19.52 13.17 4.76
C GLU A 14 -18.28 12.79 5.58
N PHE A 15 -17.20 13.56 5.43
CA PHE A 15 -15.99 13.37 6.20
C PHE A 15 -16.20 13.68 7.69
N LEU A 16 -16.85 14.79 8.01
CA LEU A 16 -17.16 15.15 9.39
C LEU A 16 -18.13 14.16 10.04
N LYS A 17 -19.17 13.71 9.32
CA LYS A 17 -20.07 12.65 9.79
C LYS A 17 -19.32 11.35 10.09
N ALA A 18 -18.39 10.96 9.22
CA ALA A 18 -17.57 9.78 9.45
C ALA A 18 -16.68 9.95 10.69
N LEU A 19 -16.05 11.11 10.85
CA LEU A 19 -15.22 11.39 12.03
C LEU A 19 -16.00 11.29 13.35
N VAL A 20 -17.20 11.87 13.40
CA VAL A 20 -18.08 11.76 14.59
C VAL A 20 -18.45 10.30 14.85
N ARG A 21 -18.76 9.53 13.80
CA ARG A 21 -19.11 8.10 13.93
C ARG A 21 -17.94 7.26 14.43
N LEU A 22 -16.72 7.53 13.94
CA LEU A 22 -15.54 6.73 14.25
C LEU A 22 -14.83 7.13 15.56
N ASN A 23 -15.15 8.31 16.10
CA ASN A 23 -14.52 8.87 17.29
C ASN A 23 -15.59 9.44 18.25
N PRO A 24 -16.51 8.58 18.75
CA PRO A 24 -17.66 9.02 19.55
C PRO A 24 -17.29 9.72 20.86
N GLU A 25 -16.07 9.53 21.35
CA GLU A 25 -15.54 10.17 22.55
C GLU A 25 -15.04 11.61 22.33
N ARG A 26 -14.93 12.06 21.07
CA ARG A 26 -14.38 13.37 20.71
C ARG A 26 -15.47 14.42 20.53
N LYS A 27 -15.19 15.65 20.96
CA LYS A 27 -16.12 16.78 20.75
C LYS A 27 -16.10 17.23 19.30
N LEU A 28 -17.25 17.64 18.76
CA LEU A 28 -17.36 18.09 17.37
C LEU A 28 -16.33 19.19 17.00
N HIS A 29 -16.14 20.18 17.87
CA HIS A 29 -15.18 21.26 17.65
C HIS A 29 -13.73 20.78 17.52
N GLU A 30 -13.34 19.75 18.29
CA GLU A 30 -12.01 19.13 18.20
C GLU A 30 -11.82 18.44 16.85
N LEU A 31 -12.85 17.73 16.38
CA LEU A 31 -12.86 17.09 15.07
C LEU A 31 -12.78 18.11 13.92
N GLU A 32 -13.49 19.24 14.02
CA GLU A 32 -13.42 20.31 13.02
C GLU A 32 -12.03 20.95 12.93
N ILE A 33 -11.38 21.20 14.07
CA ILE A 33 -9.99 21.68 14.10
C ILE A 33 -9.07 20.64 13.45
N PHE A 34 -9.27 19.37 13.78
CA PHE A 34 -8.47 18.28 13.24
C PHE A 34 -8.65 18.11 11.73
N VAL A 35 -9.86 18.26 11.19
CA VAL A 35 -10.10 18.27 9.74
C VAL A 35 -9.27 19.36 9.07
N LYS A 36 -9.30 20.60 9.59
CA LYS A 36 -8.50 21.70 9.05
C LYS A 36 -7.01 21.38 9.10
N TYR A 37 -6.54 20.79 10.20
CA TYR A 37 -5.16 20.35 10.34
C TYR A 37 -4.79 19.29 9.31
N ALA A 38 -5.57 18.21 9.18
CA ALA A 38 -5.29 17.13 8.25
C ALA A 38 -5.31 17.61 6.78
N LEU A 39 -6.31 18.41 6.39
CA LEU A 39 -6.43 18.93 5.03
C LEU A 39 -5.36 19.98 4.70
N SER A 40 -4.81 20.69 5.70
CA SER A 40 -3.69 21.62 5.49
C SER A 40 -2.44 20.90 4.97
N LYS A 41 -2.25 19.63 5.34
CA LYS A 41 -1.11 18.81 4.92
C LYS A 41 -1.12 18.48 3.44
N LEU A 42 -2.28 18.55 2.79
CA LEU A 42 -2.40 18.31 1.35
C LEU A 42 -1.64 19.35 0.52
N GLY A 43 -1.29 20.51 1.08
CA GLY A 43 -0.47 21.53 0.43
C GLY A 43 1.04 21.23 0.40
N ASN A 44 1.52 20.25 1.16
CA ASN A 44 2.95 19.97 1.33
C ASN A 44 3.59 19.39 0.06
N ASP A 45 4.85 19.73 -0.21
CA ASP A 45 5.64 19.13 -1.29
C ASP A 45 6.28 17.79 -0.85
N ASP A 46 5.48 16.89 -0.31
CA ASP A 46 5.91 15.64 0.34
C ASP A 46 5.22 14.37 -0.23
N LEU A 47 4.60 14.47 -1.42
CA LEU A 47 3.80 13.39 -2.03
C LEU A 47 2.67 12.88 -1.11
N GLY A 48 2.14 13.75 -0.26
CA GLY A 48 1.09 13.45 0.70
C GLY A 48 1.56 12.63 1.90
N ARG A 49 2.87 12.62 2.20
CA ARG A 49 3.45 11.83 3.29
C ARG A 49 2.83 12.15 4.65
N GLU A 50 2.76 13.42 5.03
CA GLU A 50 2.16 13.81 6.31
C GLU A 50 0.67 13.45 6.36
N PHE A 51 -0.06 13.66 5.26
CA PHE A 51 -1.47 13.28 5.18
C PHE A 51 -1.64 11.75 5.31
N TYR A 52 -0.81 10.96 4.64
CA TYR A 52 -0.86 9.49 4.71
C TYR A 52 -0.51 8.96 6.11
N GLN A 53 0.41 9.61 6.82
CA GLN A 53 0.70 9.26 8.22
C GLN A 53 -0.52 9.46 9.11
N ILE A 54 -1.28 10.54 8.90
CA ILE A 54 -2.56 10.77 9.59
C ILE A 54 -3.61 9.73 9.17
N LEU A 55 -3.74 9.48 7.86
CA LEU A 55 -4.71 8.55 7.28
C LEU A 55 -4.53 7.11 7.78
N SER A 56 -3.29 6.63 7.80
CA SER A 56 -2.93 5.24 8.12
C SER A 56 -2.67 5.01 9.62
N SER A 57 -2.82 6.05 10.45
CA SER A 57 -2.73 5.97 11.90
C SER A 57 -3.96 5.28 12.49
N ASN A 58 -3.75 4.48 13.54
CA ASN A 58 -4.82 3.92 14.37
C ASN A 58 -4.79 4.48 15.81
N SER A 59 -3.96 5.48 16.07
CA SER A 59 -3.86 6.19 17.35
C SER A 59 -4.37 7.62 17.22
N GLY A 60 -5.09 8.11 18.24
CA GLY A 60 -5.70 9.43 18.20
C GLY A 60 -7.03 9.41 17.42
N ILE A 61 -7.27 10.43 16.61
CA ILE A 61 -8.50 10.55 15.80
C ILE A 61 -8.38 9.65 14.56
N LYS A 62 -9.28 8.68 14.45
CA LYS A 62 -9.37 7.72 13.35
C LYS A 62 -10.08 8.36 12.15
N LEU A 63 -9.40 8.37 10.99
CA LEU A 63 -10.00 8.76 9.70
C LEU A 63 -10.73 7.60 9.01
N ILE A 64 -10.26 6.38 9.26
CA ILE A 64 -10.74 5.15 8.65
C ILE A 64 -10.82 4.07 9.72
N ASP A 65 -11.89 3.29 9.71
CA ASP A 65 -11.96 2.03 10.44
C ASP A 65 -11.35 0.92 9.58
N PHE A 66 -10.11 0.56 9.86
CA PHE A 66 -9.40 -0.49 9.14
C PHE A 66 -9.78 -1.91 9.58
N GLU A 67 -10.55 -2.05 10.65
CA GLU A 67 -10.92 -3.35 11.23
C GLU A 67 -12.31 -3.77 10.77
N ASN A 68 -13.25 -2.81 10.69
CA ASN A 68 -14.62 -3.06 10.29
C ASN A 68 -14.97 -2.23 9.04
N PRO A 69 -14.91 -2.81 7.83
CA PRO A 69 -15.13 -2.06 6.60
C PRO A 69 -16.49 -1.36 6.51
N GLU A 70 -17.52 -1.94 7.13
CA GLU A 70 -18.89 -1.41 7.15
C GLU A 70 -19.08 -0.17 8.02
N ASN A 71 -18.14 0.14 8.92
CA ASN A 71 -18.16 1.38 9.69
C ASN A 71 -17.73 2.60 8.85
N ASN A 72 -17.14 2.36 7.67
CA ASN A 72 -16.78 3.41 6.71
C ASN A 72 -17.92 3.68 5.72
N SER A 73 -18.01 4.93 5.25
CA SER A 73 -18.85 5.24 4.09
C SER A 73 -18.05 5.07 2.80
N TRP A 74 -18.70 4.46 1.81
CA TRP A 74 -18.12 4.14 0.51
C TRP A 74 -18.92 4.86 -0.55
N LEU A 75 -18.30 5.79 -1.26
CA LEU A 75 -18.95 6.56 -2.32
C LEU A 75 -18.12 6.50 -3.59
N VAL A 76 -18.80 6.59 -4.73
CA VAL A 76 -18.17 6.70 -6.03
C VAL A 76 -18.90 7.76 -6.84
N THR A 77 -18.14 8.57 -7.57
CA THR A 77 -18.71 9.45 -8.59
C THR A 77 -17.89 9.35 -9.87
N THR A 78 -18.51 9.71 -10.97
CA THR A 78 -17.84 9.80 -12.26
C THR A 78 -17.55 11.25 -12.60
N GLU A 79 -16.51 11.52 -13.40
CA GLU A 79 -16.24 12.83 -14.01
C GLU A 79 -16.07 13.99 -13.02
N LEU A 80 -15.54 13.73 -11.83
CA LEU A 80 -15.32 14.80 -10.85
C LEU A 80 -14.06 15.60 -11.24
N PRO A 81 -14.18 16.88 -11.63
CA PRO A 81 -13.01 17.67 -11.98
C PRO A 81 -12.16 18.00 -10.75
N CYS A 82 -10.85 17.88 -10.89
CA CYS A 82 -9.84 18.44 -10.01
C CYS A 82 -9.40 19.76 -10.63
N GLU A 83 -10.06 20.84 -10.23
CA GLU A 83 -9.87 22.18 -10.77
C GLU A 83 -9.18 23.07 -9.74
N ASN A 84 -8.09 23.72 -10.15
CA ASN A 84 -7.48 24.77 -9.36
C ASN A 84 -8.12 26.12 -9.76
N PRO A 85 -8.86 26.78 -8.85
CA PRO A 85 -9.57 28.01 -9.20
C PRO A 85 -8.65 29.21 -9.47
N GLU A 86 -7.40 29.16 -9.00
CA GLU A 86 -6.43 30.25 -9.16
C GLU A 86 -5.69 30.15 -10.50
N THR A 87 -5.31 28.94 -10.91
CA THR A 87 -4.57 28.73 -12.17
C THR A 87 -5.46 28.37 -13.35
N HIS A 88 -6.73 28.05 -13.09
CA HIS A 88 -7.69 27.47 -14.06
C HIS A 88 -7.25 26.13 -14.66
N ASP A 89 -6.19 25.52 -14.12
CA ASP A 89 -5.79 24.16 -14.48
C ASP A 89 -6.85 23.17 -14.01
N SER A 90 -7.18 22.21 -14.89
CA SER A 90 -8.14 21.16 -14.57
C SER A 90 -7.71 19.82 -15.14
N PHE A 91 -7.89 18.76 -14.37
CA PHE A 91 -7.96 17.40 -14.91
C PHE A 91 -9.18 16.70 -14.32
N ARG A 92 -9.67 15.69 -15.02
CA ARG A 92 -10.90 14.99 -14.64
C ARG A 92 -10.68 13.49 -14.75
N PRO A 93 -10.62 12.77 -13.62
CA PRO A 93 -10.68 11.32 -13.62
C PRO A 93 -12.05 10.82 -14.07
N ASP A 94 -12.08 9.68 -14.74
CA ASP A 94 -13.33 9.06 -15.19
C ASP A 94 -14.18 8.62 -14.00
N VAL A 95 -13.55 8.05 -12.97
CA VAL A 95 -14.19 7.61 -11.72
C VAL A 95 -13.33 7.97 -10.51
N THR A 96 -13.95 8.54 -9.48
CA THR A 96 -13.32 8.85 -8.19
C THR A 96 -13.99 8.07 -7.08
N CYS A 97 -13.19 7.34 -6.29
CA CYS A 97 -13.62 6.50 -5.18
C CYS A 97 -13.31 7.17 -3.84
N PHE A 98 -14.31 7.17 -2.96
CA PHE A 98 -14.26 7.84 -1.68
C PHE A 98 -14.39 6.85 -0.53
N VAL A 99 -13.61 7.08 0.52
CA VAL A 99 -13.79 6.45 1.83
C VAL A 99 -13.98 7.56 2.83
N ASN A 100 -15.10 7.56 3.55
CA ASN A 100 -15.41 8.60 4.54
C ASN A 100 -15.33 10.02 3.95
N GLY A 101 -15.76 10.21 2.70
CA GLY A 101 -15.71 11.51 2.02
C GLY A 101 -14.33 11.95 1.52
N LEU A 102 -13.27 11.17 1.72
CA LEU A 102 -11.93 11.43 1.17
C LEU A 102 -11.75 10.76 -0.21
N PRO A 103 -11.33 11.46 -1.27
CA PRO A 103 -11.08 10.88 -2.59
C PRO A 103 -9.74 10.13 -2.62
N LEU A 104 -9.74 8.88 -2.16
CA LEU A 104 -8.51 8.10 -1.94
C LEU A 104 -8.06 7.28 -3.15
N ALA A 105 -8.94 7.08 -4.14
CA ALA A 105 -8.54 6.45 -5.39
C ALA A 105 -9.27 7.05 -6.59
N PHE A 106 -8.65 6.98 -7.77
CA PHE A 106 -9.33 7.24 -9.02
C PHE A 106 -9.02 6.19 -10.08
N ILE A 107 -9.92 6.05 -11.04
CA ILE A 107 -9.84 5.09 -12.13
C ILE A 107 -9.93 5.87 -13.45
N GLU A 108 -9.04 5.54 -14.37
CA GLU A 108 -9.01 6.03 -15.75
C GLU A 108 -9.22 4.83 -16.68
N VAL A 109 -10.28 4.87 -17.48
CA VAL A 109 -10.65 3.81 -18.41
C VAL A 109 -10.51 4.29 -19.84
N LYS A 110 -9.95 3.44 -20.70
CA LYS A 110 -9.79 3.71 -22.13
C LYS A 110 -10.56 2.68 -22.94
N LYS A 111 -10.93 3.07 -24.17
CA LYS A 111 -11.62 2.16 -25.09
C LYS A 111 -10.74 0.93 -25.37
N PRO A 112 -11.33 -0.28 -25.43
CA PRO A 112 -10.62 -1.47 -25.88
C PRO A 112 -10.05 -1.27 -27.29
N ASN A 113 -8.97 -2.00 -27.61
CA ASN A 113 -8.28 -2.01 -28.90
C ASN A 113 -7.58 -0.69 -29.28
N ASN A 114 -7.54 0.30 -28.37
CA ASN A 114 -6.66 1.44 -28.48
C ASN A 114 -5.39 1.17 -27.65
N THR A 115 -4.39 0.53 -28.27
CA THR A 115 -3.11 0.16 -27.63
C THR A 115 -2.33 1.39 -27.18
N GLU A 116 -2.48 2.53 -27.84
CA GLU A 116 -1.86 3.79 -27.43
C GLU A 116 -2.59 4.45 -26.26
N GLY A 117 -3.87 4.14 -26.03
CA GLY A 117 -4.71 4.85 -25.07
C GLY A 117 -4.18 4.80 -23.63
N VAL A 118 -3.72 3.62 -23.18
CA VAL A 118 -3.16 3.48 -21.82
C VAL A 118 -1.81 4.18 -21.75
N VAL A 119 -0.94 3.99 -22.73
CA VAL A 119 0.41 4.60 -22.77
C VAL A 119 0.33 6.13 -22.83
N ALA A 120 -0.58 6.67 -23.63
CA ALA A 120 -0.85 8.10 -23.70
C ALA A 120 -1.36 8.64 -22.36
N GLU A 121 -2.23 7.90 -21.66
CA GLU A 121 -2.71 8.29 -20.33
C GLU A 121 -1.60 8.31 -19.28
N GLN A 122 -0.74 7.29 -19.29
CA GLN A 122 0.44 7.24 -18.43
C GLN A 122 1.38 8.42 -18.72
N SER A 123 1.57 8.74 -20.00
CA SER A 123 2.44 9.84 -20.45
C SER A 123 1.86 11.19 -20.01
N ARG A 124 0.57 11.43 -20.23
CA ARG A 124 -0.15 12.63 -19.76
C ARG A 124 -0.06 12.79 -18.25
N THR A 125 -0.21 11.69 -17.52
CA THR A 125 -0.09 11.69 -16.06
C THR A 125 1.31 12.13 -15.62
N ASN A 126 2.36 11.53 -16.18
CA ASN A 126 3.74 11.85 -15.81
C ASN A 126 4.22 13.22 -16.29
N GLN A 127 3.80 13.67 -17.48
CA GLN A 127 4.34 14.89 -18.10
C GLN A 127 3.54 16.14 -17.74
N SER A 128 2.23 16.02 -17.54
CA SER A 128 1.33 17.18 -17.39
C SER A 128 0.65 17.25 -16.04
N ARG A 129 0.32 16.12 -15.40
CA ARG A 129 -0.46 16.09 -14.16
C ARG A 129 0.42 16.10 -12.92
N LEU A 130 1.28 15.10 -12.76
CA LEU A 130 2.12 14.95 -11.55
C LEU A 130 3.06 16.14 -11.28
N PRO A 131 3.74 16.71 -12.30
CA PRO A 131 4.62 17.86 -12.07
C PRO A 131 3.84 19.17 -11.81
N ASN A 132 2.55 19.22 -12.15
CA ASN A 132 1.76 20.44 -12.03
C ASN A 132 1.38 20.71 -10.57
N LYS A 133 1.97 21.76 -10.02
CA LYS A 133 1.75 22.22 -8.64
C LYS A 133 0.30 22.58 -8.35
N SER A 134 -0.48 23.00 -9.35
CA SER A 134 -1.91 23.29 -9.26
C SER A 134 -2.72 22.09 -8.76
N PHE A 135 -2.25 20.87 -9.06
CA PHE A 135 -2.93 19.63 -8.72
C PHE A 135 -2.46 18.98 -7.41
N ARG A 136 -1.46 19.57 -6.73
CA ARG A 136 -0.80 18.97 -5.56
C ARG A 136 -1.78 18.47 -4.51
N ARG A 137 -2.78 19.28 -4.14
CA ARG A 137 -3.74 18.91 -3.08
C ARG A 137 -4.56 17.67 -3.45
N PHE A 138 -5.02 17.57 -4.69
CA PHE A 138 -5.77 16.42 -5.22
C PHE A 138 -4.90 15.16 -5.32
N LEU A 139 -3.64 15.33 -5.74
CA LEU A 139 -2.69 14.23 -5.83
C LEU A 139 -2.30 13.72 -4.44
N ASN A 140 -2.02 14.60 -3.48
CA ASN A 140 -1.60 14.23 -2.13
C ASN A 140 -2.68 13.46 -1.35
N VAL A 141 -3.97 13.75 -1.58
CA VAL A 141 -5.07 12.98 -0.97
C VAL A 141 -5.28 11.62 -1.65
N THR A 142 -4.99 11.52 -2.96
CA THR A 142 -5.09 10.28 -3.72
C THR A 142 -4.01 9.28 -3.32
N GLN A 143 -4.40 8.07 -2.95
CA GLN A 143 -3.48 6.99 -2.59
C GLN A 143 -3.26 6.04 -3.76
N LEU A 144 -4.33 5.65 -4.47
CA LEU A 144 -4.29 4.66 -5.54
C LEU A 144 -4.85 5.21 -6.86
N MET A 145 -4.15 4.97 -7.95
CA MET A 145 -4.60 5.30 -9.30
C MET A 145 -4.70 4.00 -10.09
N ILE A 146 -5.80 3.76 -10.79
CA ILE A 146 -6.02 2.57 -11.63
C ILE A 146 -6.23 3.01 -13.07
N PHE A 147 -5.59 2.33 -14.01
CA PHE A 147 -5.66 2.63 -15.44
C PHE A 147 -6.01 1.35 -16.19
N SER A 148 -7.01 1.36 -17.06
CA SER A 148 -7.30 0.16 -17.84
C SER A 148 -7.90 0.45 -19.20
N ASN A 149 -7.55 -0.37 -20.19
CA ASN A 149 -8.27 -0.43 -21.47
C ASN A 149 -9.17 -1.68 -21.59
N ASN A 150 -9.44 -2.35 -20.47
CA ASN A 150 -10.22 -3.58 -20.39
C ASN A 150 -9.71 -4.75 -21.26
N GLN A 151 -8.40 -4.82 -21.49
CA GLN A 151 -7.75 -5.92 -22.21
C GLN A 151 -6.85 -6.75 -21.30
N GLU A 152 -6.56 -7.97 -21.73
CA GLU A 152 -5.51 -8.79 -21.11
C GLU A 152 -4.13 -8.18 -21.39
N TYR A 153 -3.15 -8.45 -20.51
CA TYR A 153 -1.78 -8.04 -20.77
C TYR A 153 -1.23 -8.73 -22.01
N ASP A 154 -0.52 -7.98 -22.86
CA ASP A 154 0.33 -8.60 -23.86
C ASP A 154 1.54 -9.28 -23.19
N ASN A 155 1.94 -10.42 -23.74
CA ASN A 155 3.17 -11.12 -23.35
C ASN A 155 4.32 -10.86 -24.35
N ALA A 156 4.09 -10.03 -25.36
CA ALA A 156 5.05 -9.74 -26.42
C ALA A 156 6.13 -8.75 -25.96
N ASN A 157 5.76 -7.80 -25.08
CA ASN A 157 6.68 -6.81 -24.56
C ASN A 157 7.06 -7.12 -23.11
N ARG A 158 8.27 -6.68 -22.71
CA ARG A 158 8.72 -6.77 -21.31
C ARG A 158 7.85 -5.92 -20.37
N VAL A 159 7.33 -4.80 -20.88
CA VAL A 159 6.36 -3.95 -20.21
C VAL A 159 5.10 -3.95 -21.07
N PRO A 160 3.97 -4.49 -20.57
CA PRO A 160 2.74 -4.53 -21.36
C PRO A 160 2.27 -3.12 -21.74
N VAL A 161 1.84 -2.94 -22.98
CA VAL A 161 1.28 -1.68 -23.49
C VAL A 161 -0.25 -1.64 -23.35
N GLN A 162 -0.87 -2.81 -23.19
CA GLN A 162 -2.28 -2.99 -22.88
C GLN A 162 -2.47 -3.73 -21.56
N GLY A 163 -3.62 -3.55 -20.91
CA GLY A 163 -3.93 -4.18 -19.64
C GLY A 163 -4.63 -3.27 -18.65
N ALA A 164 -4.66 -3.74 -17.40
CA ALA A 164 -5.08 -2.96 -16.25
C ALA A 164 -3.89 -2.70 -15.33
N PHE A 165 -3.59 -1.47 -14.96
CA PHE A 165 -2.43 -1.09 -14.18
C PHE A 165 -2.86 -0.33 -12.94
N TYR A 166 -2.04 -0.36 -11.90
CA TYR A 166 -2.21 0.50 -10.74
C TYR A 166 -0.91 1.17 -10.35
N ALA A 167 -1.01 2.36 -9.79
CA ALA A 167 0.11 3.17 -9.36
C ALA A 167 -0.28 4.00 -8.13
N CYS A 168 0.71 4.57 -7.48
CA CYS A 168 0.53 5.73 -6.61
C CYS A 168 1.12 6.97 -7.30
N ILE A 169 0.82 8.14 -6.76
CA ILE A 169 1.41 9.40 -7.23
C ILE A 169 2.94 9.36 -7.11
N GLY A 170 3.62 10.08 -7.99
CA GLY A 170 5.07 10.32 -7.95
C GLY A 170 5.36 11.79 -8.20
N LYS A 171 6.60 12.23 -7.94
CA LYS A 171 6.99 13.64 -8.11
C LYS A 171 7.07 14.03 -9.59
N GLU A 172 7.79 13.22 -10.37
CA GLU A 172 7.97 13.40 -11.82
C GLU A 172 7.42 12.21 -12.60
N ARG A 173 7.38 11.03 -11.97
CA ARG A 173 7.00 9.78 -12.63
C ARG A 173 6.28 8.85 -11.66
N ALA A 174 5.14 8.35 -12.08
CA ALA A 174 4.47 7.22 -11.46
C ALA A 174 4.99 5.89 -12.03
N PHE A 175 5.03 4.87 -11.18
CA PHE A 175 5.37 3.50 -11.54
C PHE A 175 4.09 2.67 -11.68
N PHE A 176 3.77 2.29 -12.91
CA PHE A 176 2.57 1.52 -13.24
C PHE A 176 2.84 0.03 -13.07
N ASN A 177 2.19 -0.59 -12.09
CA ASN A 177 2.31 -1.99 -11.78
C ASN A 177 1.21 -2.78 -12.51
N VAL A 178 1.59 -3.93 -13.06
CA VAL A 178 0.63 -4.96 -13.47
C VAL A 178 0.01 -5.59 -12.24
N PHE A 179 -1.23 -6.07 -12.38
CA PHE A 179 -1.99 -6.78 -11.37
C PHE A 179 -2.42 -8.14 -11.88
N ARG A 180 -2.07 -9.21 -11.17
CA ARG A 180 -2.57 -10.56 -11.48
C ARG A 180 -3.21 -11.12 -10.23
N GLU A 181 -4.49 -11.44 -10.32
CA GLU A 181 -5.21 -12.06 -9.20
C GLU A 181 -4.65 -13.46 -8.92
N GLU A 182 -4.55 -13.83 -7.64
CA GLU A 182 -4.10 -15.17 -7.23
C GLU A 182 -5.20 -16.23 -7.41
N ASP A 183 -6.45 -15.89 -7.05
CA ASP A 183 -7.63 -16.72 -7.34
C ASP A 183 -8.35 -16.19 -8.58
N GLU A 184 -8.19 -16.86 -9.73
CA GLU A 184 -8.85 -16.49 -10.99
C GLU A 184 -10.38 -16.36 -10.86
N ASN A 185 -10.99 -17.05 -9.89
CA ASN A 185 -12.42 -17.01 -9.64
C ASN A 185 -12.84 -15.97 -8.60
N PHE A 186 -11.90 -15.21 -8.00
CA PHE A 186 -12.19 -14.22 -6.96
C PHE A 186 -13.28 -13.24 -7.42
N GLY A 187 -13.13 -12.69 -8.63
CA GLY A 187 -14.13 -11.80 -9.22
C GLY A 187 -15.48 -12.47 -9.38
N ALA A 188 -15.53 -13.67 -9.97
CA ALA A 188 -16.80 -14.38 -10.22
C ALA A 188 -17.53 -14.79 -8.93
N LYS A 189 -16.80 -15.08 -7.85
CA LYS A 189 -17.35 -15.47 -6.54
C LYS A 189 -17.59 -14.29 -5.60
N TYR A 190 -17.20 -13.08 -6.00
CA TYR A 190 -17.35 -11.91 -5.16
C TYR A 190 -18.85 -11.63 -4.91
N PRO A 191 -19.26 -11.33 -3.66
CA PRO A 191 -20.67 -11.10 -3.32
C PRO A 191 -21.12 -9.72 -3.78
N TYR A 192 -21.31 -9.54 -5.09
CA TYR A 192 -21.81 -8.29 -5.66
C TYR A 192 -23.25 -8.03 -5.19
N LEU A 193 -23.53 -6.77 -4.89
CA LEU A 193 -24.90 -6.31 -4.68
C LEU A 193 -25.59 -6.15 -6.04
N GLU A 194 -26.87 -6.52 -6.10
CA GLU A 194 -27.68 -6.26 -7.28
C GLU A 194 -27.82 -4.75 -7.52
N VAL A 195 -27.55 -4.33 -8.75
CA VAL A 195 -27.79 -2.95 -9.18
C VAL A 195 -29.18 -2.90 -9.79
N SER A 196 -30.08 -2.15 -9.17
CA SER A 196 -31.43 -1.99 -9.70
C SER A 196 -31.42 -1.33 -11.08
N GLU A 197 -32.38 -1.68 -11.94
CA GLU A 197 -32.53 -1.04 -13.26
C GLU A 197 -32.74 0.48 -13.13
N GLY A 198 -33.40 0.94 -12.05
CA GLY A 198 -33.56 2.36 -11.74
C GLY A 198 -32.22 3.06 -11.51
N THR A 199 -31.33 2.44 -10.73
CA THR A 199 -29.98 2.94 -10.47
C THR A 199 -29.14 2.98 -11.74
N GLU A 200 -29.17 1.89 -12.52
CA GLU A 200 -28.46 1.80 -13.79
C GLU A 200 -28.92 2.90 -14.76
N LYS A 201 -30.23 3.05 -14.94
CA LYS A 201 -30.81 4.10 -15.79
C LYS A 201 -30.44 5.49 -15.31
N LEU A 202 -30.42 5.73 -14.00
CA LEU A 202 -29.98 7.00 -13.42
C LEU A 202 -28.53 7.31 -13.79
N ILE A 203 -27.62 6.35 -13.64
CA ILE A 203 -26.19 6.50 -14.00
C ILE A 203 -26.05 6.80 -15.49
N LEU A 204 -26.70 6.01 -16.35
CA LEU A 204 -26.62 6.20 -17.81
C LEU A 204 -27.20 7.56 -18.24
N LYS A 205 -28.28 8.01 -17.61
CA LYS A 205 -28.90 9.31 -17.91
C LYS A 205 -28.03 10.47 -17.44
N HIS A 206 -27.45 10.36 -16.24
CA HIS A 206 -26.48 11.34 -15.72
C HIS A 206 -25.25 11.47 -16.64
N ARG A 207 -24.82 10.36 -17.23
CA ARG A 207 -23.70 10.31 -18.19
C ARG A 207 -24.09 10.61 -19.63
N ASN A 208 -25.37 10.87 -19.91
CA ASN A 208 -25.91 11.03 -21.26
C ASN A 208 -25.54 9.88 -22.21
N CYS A 209 -25.58 8.64 -21.71
CA CYS A 209 -25.15 7.44 -22.44
C CYS A 209 -26.18 6.29 -22.39
N VAL A 210 -27.47 6.63 -22.30
CA VAL A 210 -28.58 5.67 -22.24
C VAL A 210 -28.59 4.68 -23.42
N SER A 211 -28.12 5.11 -24.60
CA SER A 211 -28.00 4.26 -25.78
C SER A 211 -27.02 3.11 -25.63
N LEU A 212 -26.05 3.19 -24.70
CA LEU A 212 -25.07 2.13 -24.47
C LEU A 212 -25.73 0.80 -24.10
N LYS A 213 -26.86 0.82 -23.40
CA LYS A 213 -27.56 -0.40 -22.98
C LYS A 213 -27.95 -1.31 -24.15
N CYS A 214 -28.13 -0.74 -25.35
CA CYS A 214 -28.45 -1.50 -26.57
C CYS A 214 -27.21 -2.07 -27.27
N HIS A 215 -26.00 -1.65 -26.91
CA HIS A 215 -24.77 -2.13 -27.53
C HIS A 215 -24.32 -3.46 -26.90
N PRO A 216 -23.90 -4.46 -27.70
CA PRO A 216 -23.36 -5.72 -27.17
C PRO A 216 -22.14 -5.53 -26.25
N GLU A 217 -21.37 -4.46 -26.47
CA GLU A 217 -20.21 -4.11 -25.67
C GLU A 217 -20.59 -3.78 -24.22
N TYR A 218 -21.78 -3.25 -23.97
CA TYR A 218 -22.26 -2.93 -22.62
C TYR A 218 -22.38 -4.18 -21.76
N ALA A 219 -23.09 -5.20 -22.27
CA ALA A 219 -23.22 -6.49 -21.61
C ALA A 219 -21.86 -7.16 -21.36
N THR A 220 -20.88 -6.96 -22.25
CA THR A 220 -19.51 -7.47 -22.08
C THR A 220 -18.78 -6.73 -20.97
N ASN A 221 -18.81 -5.39 -20.97
CA ASN A 221 -18.15 -4.55 -19.97
C ASN A 221 -18.76 -4.71 -18.56
N CYS A 222 -20.03 -5.13 -18.45
CA CYS A 222 -20.67 -5.45 -17.18
C CYS A 222 -20.21 -6.80 -16.57
N LYS A 223 -19.52 -7.67 -17.31
CA LYS A 223 -19.09 -8.98 -16.77
C LYS A 223 -18.00 -8.81 -15.71
N ALA A 224 -18.18 -9.43 -14.54
CA ALA A 224 -17.19 -9.41 -13.45
C ALA A 224 -15.80 -9.93 -13.85
N THR A 225 -15.74 -10.79 -14.86
CA THR A 225 -14.51 -11.47 -15.31
C THR A 225 -13.65 -10.65 -16.28
N THR A 226 -14.11 -9.47 -16.71
CA THR A 226 -13.32 -8.62 -17.61
C THR A 226 -12.06 -8.08 -16.90
N PRO A 227 -10.95 -7.83 -17.62
CA PRO A 227 -9.70 -7.35 -17.02
C PRO A 227 -9.86 -6.13 -16.11
N THR A 228 -10.66 -5.13 -16.52
CA THR A 228 -10.98 -3.97 -15.69
C THR A 228 -11.72 -4.39 -14.42
N ASN A 229 -12.79 -5.18 -14.54
CA ASN A 229 -13.58 -5.55 -13.37
C ASN A 229 -12.83 -6.47 -12.41
N ARG A 230 -11.91 -7.31 -12.90
CA ARG A 230 -11.04 -8.13 -12.04
C ARG A 230 -10.13 -7.28 -11.17
N ILE A 231 -9.43 -6.29 -11.73
CA ILE A 231 -8.56 -5.41 -10.92
C ILE A 231 -9.38 -4.56 -9.95
N LEU A 232 -10.54 -4.04 -10.38
CA LEU A 232 -11.39 -3.20 -9.55
C LEU A 232 -11.97 -3.99 -8.39
N THR A 233 -12.59 -5.14 -8.66
CA THR A 233 -13.15 -6.01 -7.61
C THR A 233 -12.05 -6.44 -6.64
N SER A 234 -10.88 -6.80 -7.17
CA SER A 234 -9.76 -7.22 -6.35
C SER A 234 -9.22 -6.10 -5.47
N LEU A 235 -8.60 -5.06 -6.06
CA LEU A 235 -7.91 -4.02 -5.31
C LEU A 235 -8.85 -3.12 -4.51
N LEU A 236 -10.08 -2.92 -5.00
CA LEU A 236 -11.08 -2.05 -4.37
C LEU A 236 -12.15 -2.82 -3.57
N SER A 237 -12.03 -4.15 -3.42
CA SER A 237 -12.77 -4.83 -2.36
C SER A 237 -12.41 -4.19 -1.02
N LYS A 238 -13.42 -3.97 -0.18
CA LYS A 238 -13.27 -3.10 1.01
C LYS A 238 -12.09 -3.53 1.88
N GLU A 239 -11.95 -4.84 2.14
CA GLU A 239 -10.86 -5.40 2.94
C GLU A 239 -9.48 -5.18 2.30
N ARG A 240 -9.32 -5.45 1.00
CA ARG A 240 -8.03 -5.31 0.32
C ARG A 240 -7.64 -3.85 0.16
N PHE A 241 -8.59 -2.96 -0.09
CA PHE A 241 -8.31 -1.53 -0.18
C PHE A 241 -7.93 -0.94 1.18
N LEU A 242 -8.64 -1.32 2.26
CA LEU A 242 -8.27 -0.92 3.62
C LEU A 242 -6.88 -1.45 4.01
N PHE A 243 -6.55 -2.68 3.62
CA PHE A 243 -5.20 -3.23 3.83
C PHE A 243 -4.15 -2.38 3.11
N LEU A 244 -4.36 -2.03 1.84
CA LEU A 244 -3.46 -1.16 1.09
C LEU A 244 -3.34 0.24 1.69
N LEU A 245 -4.45 0.85 2.10
CA LEU A 245 -4.44 2.16 2.76
C LEU A 245 -3.70 2.16 4.10
N ARG A 246 -3.68 1.02 4.82
CA ARG A 246 -2.98 0.91 6.12
C ARG A 246 -1.51 0.53 5.98
N TYR A 247 -1.19 -0.35 5.03
CA TYR A 247 0.12 -1.02 4.95
C TYR A 247 0.79 -0.95 3.57
N GLY A 248 0.04 -0.61 2.52
CA GLY A 248 0.44 -0.77 1.13
C GLY A 248 1.24 0.37 0.53
N PHE A 249 1.55 1.43 1.28
CA PHE A 249 2.33 2.56 0.77
C PHE A 249 3.59 2.81 1.61
N ALA A 250 4.71 3.04 0.93
CA ALA A 250 5.99 3.38 1.51
C ALA A 250 6.51 4.70 0.93
N TYR A 251 7.20 5.49 1.75
CA TYR A 251 7.91 6.68 1.31
C TYR A 251 9.41 6.40 1.38
N VAL A 252 10.10 6.53 0.24
CA VAL A 252 11.51 6.18 0.09
C VAL A 252 12.32 7.44 -0.12
N GLU A 253 13.23 7.75 0.80
CA GLU A 253 14.22 8.81 0.66
C GLU A 253 15.50 8.23 0.07
N LYS A 254 15.84 8.64 -1.15
CA LYS A 254 17.06 8.23 -1.85
C LYS A 254 17.99 9.41 -2.02
N THR A 255 19.30 9.16 -1.97
CA THR A 255 20.31 10.12 -2.40
C THR A 255 20.70 9.78 -3.83
N VAL A 256 20.45 10.68 -4.77
CA VAL A 256 20.81 10.54 -6.19
C VAL A 256 21.94 11.51 -6.49
N GLU A 257 23.01 11.01 -7.09
CA GLU A 257 24.11 11.82 -7.60
C GLU A 257 23.79 12.25 -9.03
N LYS A 258 23.78 13.55 -9.29
CA LYS A 258 23.60 14.12 -10.63
C LYS A 258 24.91 14.07 -11.42
N ASP A 259 24.81 14.29 -12.73
CA ASP A 259 25.96 14.31 -13.65
C ASP A 259 27.06 15.32 -13.27
N ASN A 260 26.72 16.37 -12.51
CA ASN A 260 27.66 17.37 -12.00
C ASN A 260 28.30 16.98 -10.64
N GLY A 261 28.08 15.76 -10.15
CA GLY A 261 28.53 15.27 -8.84
C GLY A 261 27.69 15.75 -7.64
N GLU A 262 26.62 16.53 -7.87
CA GLU A 262 25.73 17.01 -6.80
C GLU A 262 24.86 15.87 -6.27
N LYS A 263 24.87 15.64 -4.95
CA LYS A 263 24.01 14.66 -4.29
C LYS A 263 22.71 15.33 -3.84
N ILE A 264 21.60 14.95 -4.46
CA ILE A 264 20.26 15.43 -4.10
C ILE A 264 19.45 14.34 -3.39
N LYS A 265 18.63 14.74 -2.41
CA LYS A 265 17.64 13.84 -1.82
C LYS A 265 16.37 13.83 -2.66
N VAL A 266 15.94 12.65 -3.08
CA VAL A 266 14.72 12.43 -3.85
C VAL A 266 13.76 11.60 -2.98
N LEU A 267 12.52 12.09 -2.88
CA LEU A 267 11.43 11.38 -2.23
C LEU A 267 10.59 10.66 -3.28
N GLU A 268 10.42 9.35 -3.12
CA GLU A 268 9.51 8.53 -3.91
C GLU A 268 8.39 7.99 -3.01
N LYS A 269 7.17 7.89 -3.56
CA LYS A 269 6.08 7.13 -2.96
C LYS A 269 5.96 5.82 -3.73
N HIS A 270 5.96 4.70 -3.01
CA HIS A 270 5.82 3.36 -3.56
C HIS A 270 4.49 2.75 -3.11
N VAL A 271 3.87 1.97 -3.99
CA VAL A 271 2.73 1.11 -3.67
C VAL A 271 3.17 -0.35 -3.69
N MET A 272 2.64 -1.14 -2.77
CA MET A 272 2.86 -2.57 -2.65
C MET A 272 2.47 -3.30 -3.93
N ARG A 273 3.33 -4.20 -4.40
CA ARG A 273 3.05 -5.04 -5.58
C ARG A 273 2.07 -6.15 -5.23
N TYR A 274 1.31 -6.64 -6.22
CA TYR A 274 0.29 -7.67 -6.00
C TYR A 274 0.86 -8.95 -5.36
N GLN A 275 2.06 -9.38 -5.74
CA GLN A 275 2.70 -10.56 -5.10
C GLN A 275 2.98 -10.30 -3.63
N GLN A 276 3.39 -9.09 -3.27
CA GLN A 276 3.65 -8.69 -1.89
C GLN A 276 2.35 -8.60 -1.08
N LEU A 277 1.27 -8.14 -1.72
CA LEU A 277 -0.08 -8.10 -1.14
C LEU A 277 -0.56 -9.52 -0.81
N PHE A 278 -0.55 -10.42 -1.79
CA PHE A 278 -0.98 -11.81 -1.58
C PHE A 278 -0.08 -12.56 -0.60
N ALA A 279 1.24 -12.37 -0.67
CA ALA A 279 2.16 -12.91 0.32
C ALA A 279 1.81 -12.42 1.74
N SER A 280 1.46 -11.14 1.91
CA SER A 280 1.07 -10.59 3.21
C SER A 280 -0.24 -11.21 3.74
N PHE A 281 -1.23 -11.42 2.88
CA PHE A 281 -2.46 -12.14 3.24
C PHE A 281 -2.20 -13.60 3.58
N ALA A 282 -1.36 -14.29 2.80
CA ALA A 282 -0.99 -15.67 3.04
C ALA A 282 -0.28 -15.85 4.39
N ILE A 283 0.67 -14.95 4.74
CA ILE A 283 1.32 -14.95 6.05
C ILE A 283 0.27 -14.83 7.16
N ARG A 284 -0.61 -13.83 7.10
CA ARG A 284 -1.60 -13.58 8.15
C ARG A 284 -2.58 -14.74 8.31
N LYS A 285 -3.08 -15.28 7.20
CA LYS A 285 -3.95 -16.47 7.21
C LYS A 285 -3.26 -17.67 7.85
N LYS A 286 -2.00 -17.94 7.51
CA LYS A 286 -1.24 -19.06 8.09
C LYS A 286 -0.99 -18.86 9.58
N LEU A 287 -0.69 -17.64 10.02
CA LEU A 287 -0.58 -17.30 11.43
C LEU A 287 -1.90 -17.46 12.21
N GLU A 288 -3.04 -17.21 11.57
CA GLU A 288 -4.37 -17.46 12.15
C GLU A 288 -4.67 -18.95 12.28
N GLU A 289 -4.24 -19.76 11.31
CA GLU A 289 -4.28 -21.23 11.34
C GLU A 289 -3.30 -21.85 12.36
N GLY A 290 -2.54 -21.03 13.10
CA GLY A 290 -1.55 -21.48 14.09
C GLY A 290 -0.25 -22.01 13.49
N VAL A 291 -0.07 -21.86 12.17
CA VAL A 291 1.18 -22.20 11.49
C VAL A 291 2.24 -21.19 11.92
N LYS A 292 3.37 -21.73 12.40
CA LYS A 292 4.48 -20.92 12.90
C LYS A 292 5.47 -20.59 11.78
N SER A 293 5.67 -21.56 10.87
CA SER A 293 6.70 -21.54 9.83
C SER A 293 6.19 -21.57 8.40
N GLY A 294 6.95 -20.98 7.49
CA GLY A 294 6.60 -20.98 6.07
C GLY A 294 7.71 -20.49 5.15
N ILE A 295 7.57 -20.81 3.87
CA ILE A 295 8.49 -20.36 2.82
C ILE A 295 7.70 -19.55 1.81
N ILE A 296 8.19 -18.35 1.51
CA ILE A 296 7.65 -17.50 0.44
C ILE A 296 8.62 -17.54 -0.73
N TRP A 297 8.19 -18.16 -1.82
CA TRP A 297 9.02 -18.28 -3.01
C TRP A 297 8.74 -17.13 -3.98
N HIS A 298 9.72 -16.23 -4.14
CA HIS A 298 9.68 -15.22 -5.19
C HIS A 298 10.88 -15.33 -6.15
N THR A 299 10.69 -14.84 -7.38
CA THR A 299 11.78 -14.58 -8.33
C THR A 299 12.72 -13.47 -7.84
N GLN A 300 13.93 -13.39 -8.39
CA GLN A 300 14.87 -12.30 -8.11
C GLN A 300 14.32 -10.96 -8.63
N GLY A 301 14.54 -9.87 -7.88
CA GLY A 301 14.04 -8.53 -8.24
C GLY A 301 12.53 -8.30 -8.01
N SER A 302 11.81 -9.28 -7.49
CA SER A 302 10.38 -9.18 -7.12
C SER A 302 10.09 -8.22 -5.96
N GLY A 303 11.13 -7.83 -5.19
CA GLY A 303 11.01 -6.95 -4.03
C GLY A 303 10.80 -7.71 -2.72
N LYS A 304 11.73 -8.64 -2.38
CA LYS A 304 11.72 -9.40 -1.13
C LYS A 304 11.91 -8.49 0.10
N THR A 305 12.86 -7.56 0.03
CA THR A 305 13.10 -6.55 1.08
C THR A 305 11.88 -5.65 1.26
N ALA A 306 11.22 -5.25 0.17
CA ALA A 306 9.98 -4.48 0.25
C ALA A 306 8.84 -5.27 0.93
N LEU A 307 8.68 -6.58 0.64
CA LEU A 307 7.73 -7.42 1.39
C LEU A 307 8.07 -7.44 2.89
N ALA A 308 9.35 -7.58 3.24
CA ALA A 308 9.81 -7.55 4.63
C ALA A 308 9.43 -6.23 5.31
N TYR A 309 9.71 -5.10 4.65
CA TYR A 309 9.34 -3.77 5.13
C TYR A 309 7.84 -3.66 5.44
N TYR A 310 6.98 -4.03 4.49
CA TYR A 310 5.53 -3.96 4.68
C TYR A 310 5.04 -4.92 5.78
N SER A 311 5.71 -6.08 5.91
CA SER A 311 5.39 -7.09 6.93
C SER A 311 5.64 -6.56 8.34
N VAL A 312 6.64 -5.70 8.57
CA VAL A 312 6.93 -5.13 9.89
C VAL A 312 5.69 -4.42 10.45
N LYS A 313 5.10 -3.46 9.73
CA LYS A 313 3.89 -2.75 10.21
C LYS A 313 2.68 -3.68 10.31
N SER A 314 2.44 -4.49 9.28
CA SER A 314 1.27 -5.39 9.21
C SER A 314 1.25 -6.42 10.34
N LEU A 315 2.41 -7.02 10.64
CA LEU A 315 2.54 -8.03 11.69
C LEU A 315 2.65 -7.41 13.08
N THR A 316 3.26 -6.23 13.22
CA THR A 316 3.22 -5.49 14.49
C THR A 316 1.78 -5.25 14.92
N ASP A 317 0.94 -4.75 14.01
CA ASP A 317 -0.49 -4.55 14.29
C ASP A 317 -1.23 -5.86 14.57
N TYR A 318 -0.90 -6.93 13.84
CA TYR A 318 -1.49 -8.25 14.06
C TYR A 318 -1.21 -8.80 15.47
N PHE A 319 0.04 -8.75 15.92
CA PHE A 319 0.42 -9.24 17.24
C PHE A 319 0.01 -8.27 18.37
N ALA A 320 0.03 -6.95 18.11
CA ALA A 320 -0.46 -5.95 19.07
C ALA A 320 -1.93 -6.17 19.45
N ARG A 321 -2.79 -6.59 18.52
CA ARG A 321 -4.19 -6.99 18.81
C ARG A 321 -4.30 -8.19 19.74
N LYS A 322 -3.27 -9.04 19.78
CA LYS A 322 -3.17 -10.18 20.70
C LYS A 322 -2.41 -9.82 21.99
N SER A 323 -2.10 -8.53 22.19
CA SER A 323 -1.25 -8.02 23.27
C SER A 323 0.15 -8.65 23.31
N ILE A 324 0.66 -9.07 22.15
CA ILE A 324 1.98 -9.66 21.99
C ILE A 324 2.89 -8.63 21.30
N PRO A 325 3.97 -8.17 21.94
CA PRO A 325 4.99 -7.39 21.24
C PRO A 325 5.68 -8.25 20.16
N ALA A 326 6.05 -7.64 19.05
CA ALA A 326 6.73 -8.31 17.93
C ALA A 326 8.09 -7.67 17.65
N LYS A 327 9.11 -8.52 17.44
CA LYS A 327 10.46 -8.12 17.04
C LYS A 327 10.84 -8.80 15.72
N PHE A 328 11.47 -8.05 14.81
CA PHE A 328 11.70 -8.49 13.44
C PHE A 328 13.18 -8.66 13.16
N TYR A 329 13.55 -9.82 12.64
CA TYR A 329 14.90 -10.16 12.22
C TYR A 329 14.93 -10.40 10.72
N PHE A 330 15.81 -9.71 10.00
CA PHE A 330 16.05 -9.92 8.57
C PHE A 330 17.41 -10.55 8.39
N ILE A 331 17.42 -11.82 7.98
CA ILE A 331 18.64 -12.63 7.94
C ILE A 331 19.09 -12.76 6.49
N VAL A 332 20.35 -12.37 6.25
CA VAL A 332 21.00 -12.40 4.94
C VAL A 332 22.26 -13.25 4.99
N ASP A 333 22.68 -13.78 3.84
CA ASP A 333 23.86 -14.62 3.72
C ASP A 333 25.15 -13.87 3.45
N ARG A 334 25.09 -12.65 2.91
CA ARG A 334 26.28 -11.88 2.53
C ARG A 334 26.29 -10.48 3.16
N ILE A 335 27.49 -9.93 3.39
CA ILE A 335 27.69 -8.59 3.94
C ILE A 335 27.14 -7.51 2.99
N ASP A 336 27.39 -7.61 1.70
CA ASP A 336 26.88 -6.62 0.71
C ASP A 336 25.36 -6.63 0.63
N LEU A 337 24.72 -7.80 0.76
CA LEU A 337 23.25 -7.90 0.86
C LEU A 337 22.72 -7.32 2.17
N MET A 338 23.51 -7.41 3.26
CA MET A 338 23.19 -6.79 4.54
C MET A 338 23.16 -5.26 4.42
N GLU A 339 24.20 -4.68 3.84
CA GLU A 339 24.32 -3.23 3.61
C GLU A 339 23.17 -2.73 2.73
N GLN A 340 22.87 -3.44 1.62
CA GLN A 340 21.73 -3.11 0.76
C GLN A 340 20.39 -3.15 1.50
N ALA A 341 20.17 -4.17 2.35
CA ALA A 341 18.95 -4.25 3.14
C ALA A 341 18.84 -3.13 4.17
N CYS A 342 19.94 -2.80 4.85
CA CYS A 342 20.01 -1.69 5.80
C CYS A 342 19.66 -0.36 5.13
N ASP A 343 20.26 -0.07 3.96
CA ASP A 343 19.95 1.13 3.17
C ASP A 343 18.48 1.13 2.74
N GLU A 344 17.97 -0.01 2.27
CA GLU A 344 16.61 -0.13 1.76
C GLU A 344 15.54 0.07 2.86
N PHE A 345 15.77 -0.44 4.06
CA PHE A 345 14.90 -0.25 5.23
C PHE A 345 14.99 1.16 5.80
N SER A 346 16.22 1.70 5.93
CA SER A 346 16.45 3.05 6.44
C SER A 346 15.84 4.11 5.52
N ALA A 347 16.00 3.95 4.21
CA ALA A 347 15.39 4.83 3.20
C ALA A 347 13.86 4.85 3.31
N ARG A 348 13.23 3.78 3.82
CA ARG A 348 11.78 3.70 4.05
C ARG A 348 11.34 4.11 5.46
N GLY A 349 12.27 4.60 6.27
CA GLY A 349 12.02 5.14 7.60
C GLY A 349 11.94 4.11 8.73
N LEU A 350 12.38 2.86 8.51
CA LEU A 350 12.56 1.93 9.63
C LEU A 350 13.82 2.29 10.42
N VAL A 351 13.77 2.07 11.73
CA VAL A 351 14.98 2.06 12.57
C VAL A 351 15.69 0.72 12.34
N VAL A 352 16.86 0.76 11.72
CA VAL A 352 17.64 -0.43 11.42
C VAL A 352 18.68 -0.66 12.51
N GLN A 353 18.67 -1.84 13.09
CA GLN A 353 19.73 -2.33 13.96
C GLN A 353 20.54 -3.38 13.21
N THR A 354 21.86 -3.37 13.37
CA THR A 354 22.73 -4.41 12.85
C THR A 354 23.24 -5.25 14.00
N VAL A 355 23.38 -6.54 13.77
CA VAL A 355 24.00 -7.46 14.73
C VAL A 355 25.17 -8.12 14.04
N GLU A 356 26.36 -7.89 14.59
CA GLU A 356 27.61 -8.31 13.96
C GLU A 356 28.09 -9.68 14.41
N ASP A 357 27.67 -10.15 15.58
CA ASP A 357 28.09 -11.44 16.10
C ASP A 357 26.97 -12.16 16.88
N ARG A 358 27.20 -13.44 17.17
CA ARG A 358 26.23 -14.28 17.85
C ARG A 358 26.01 -13.86 19.30
N VAL A 359 27.01 -13.29 19.96
CA VAL A 359 26.88 -12.83 21.35
C VAL A 359 25.92 -11.66 21.42
N GLN A 360 26.08 -10.69 20.51
CA GLN A 360 25.17 -9.57 20.32
C GLN A 360 23.76 -10.04 19.95
N LEU A 361 23.62 -11.04 19.05
CA LEU A 361 22.29 -11.57 18.71
C LEU A 361 21.62 -12.22 19.92
N MET A 362 22.35 -13.04 20.67
CA MET A 362 21.80 -13.69 21.86
C MET A 362 21.48 -12.67 22.95
N ALA A 363 22.30 -11.64 23.12
CA ALA A 363 22.01 -10.53 24.02
C ALA A 363 20.75 -9.76 23.58
N ASP A 364 20.60 -9.50 22.28
CA ASP A 364 19.45 -8.82 21.69
C ASP A 364 18.15 -9.65 21.76
N ILE A 365 18.25 -10.96 21.57
CA ILE A 365 17.16 -11.92 21.74
C ILE A 365 16.77 -12.00 23.22
N LYS A 366 17.74 -12.01 24.14
CA LYS A 366 17.48 -11.99 25.59
C LYS A 366 16.95 -10.65 26.07
N ASN A 367 17.25 -9.57 25.35
CA ASN A 367 16.72 -8.24 25.65
C ASN A 367 15.21 -8.23 25.42
N THR A 368 14.48 -8.05 26.51
CA THR A 368 13.01 -8.00 26.54
C THR A 368 12.47 -6.60 26.34
N GLN A 369 13.34 -5.59 26.38
CA GLN A 369 12.96 -4.24 26.02
C GLN A 369 12.88 -4.18 24.50
N LEU A 370 11.65 -4.02 23.98
CA LEU A 370 11.50 -3.33 22.70
C LEU A 370 12.24 -2.01 22.88
N VAL A 371 13.25 -1.75 22.05
CA VAL A 371 13.85 -0.41 22.02
C VAL A 371 12.75 0.47 21.46
N LYS A 372 11.89 0.98 22.35
CA LYS A 372 10.94 2.02 21.99
C LYS A 372 11.83 3.16 21.56
N SER A 373 12.02 3.33 20.25
CA SER A 373 12.52 4.60 19.75
C SER A 373 11.63 5.66 20.38
N ALA A 374 12.22 6.74 20.88
CA ALA A 374 11.50 7.78 21.61
C ALA A 374 10.31 8.36 20.82
N GLU A 375 10.18 8.02 19.54
CA GLU A 375 9.18 8.48 18.58
C GLU A 375 8.17 7.40 18.11
N GLY A 376 8.23 6.16 18.63
CA GLY A 376 7.31 5.09 18.22
C GLY A 376 7.53 4.57 16.79
N LYS A 377 8.73 4.77 16.23
CA LYS A 377 9.12 4.24 14.91
C LYS A 377 9.30 2.72 14.97
N LEU A 378 8.89 2.06 13.88
CA LEU A 378 9.06 0.62 13.69
C LEU A 378 10.54 0.27 13.49
N GLU A 379 10.96 -0.87 14.04
CA GLU A 379 12.34 -1.34 14.02
C GLU A 379 12.48 -2.67 13.28
N ILE A 380 13.68 -2.90 12.74
CA ILE A 380 14.09 -4.19 12.18
C ILE A 380 15.58 -4.44 12.45
N THR A 381 15.90 -5.66 12.85
CA THR A 381 17.27 -6.09 13.10
C THR A 381 17.78 -6.89 11.91
N VAL A 382 18.83 -6.41 11.24
CA VAL A 382 19.46 -7.10 10.11
C VAL A 382 20.65 -7.92 10.61
N VAL A 383 20.67 -9.20 10.23
CA VAL A 383 21.62 -10.20 10.74
C VAL A 383 22.31 -10.90 9.57
N ASN A 384 23.64 -10.91 9.57
CA ASN A 384 24.41 -11.69 8.60
C ASN A 384 24.74 -13.08 9.14
N ILE A 385 24.25 -14.13 8.47
CA ILE A 385 24.41 -15.53 8.91
C ILE A 385 25.83 -16.10 8.76
N GLN A 386 26.68 -15.57 7.88
CA GLN A 386 28.05 -16.10 7.69
C GLN A 386 28.88 -15.98 8.97
N LYS A 387 28.70 -14.88 9.70
CA LYS A 387 29.34 -14.65 10.99
C LYS A 387 28.87 -15.63 12.10
N PHE A 388 27.81 -16.41 11.86
CA PHE A 388 27.31 -17.45 12.78
C PHE A 388 27.84 -18.85 12.44
N ALA A 389 28.34 -19.09 11.23
CA ALA A 389 28.85 -20.40 10.83
C ALA A 389 30.21 -20.72 11.48
N GLU A 390 30.93 -19.69 11.92
CA GLU A 390 32.26 -19.81 12.53
C GLU A 390 32.21 -20.21 14.02
N ASP A 391 31.09 -20.00 14.69
CA ASP A 391 30.92 -20.29 16.12
C ASP A 391 30.08 -21.56 16.37
N LYS A 392 30.75 -22.61 16.88
CA LYS A 392 30.16 -23.92 17.19
C LYS A 392 29.70 -24.06 18.65
N ALA A 393 29.78 -23.01 19.48
CA ALA A 393 29.39 -23.10 20.88
C ALA A 393 27.90 -23.49 21.05
N PRO A 394 27.54 -24.36 22.01
CA PRO A 394 26.15 -24.68 22.30
C PRO A 394 25.42 -23.45 22.85
N VAL A 395 24.22 -23.16 22.31
CA VAL A 395 23.39 -22.06 22.82
C VAL A 395 22.65 -22.52 24.07
N ASP A 396 22.92 -21.87 25.19
CA ASP A 396 22.06 -21.99 26.37
C ASP A 396 20.86 -21.05 26.25
N ILE A 397 19.70 -21.63 25.89
CA ILE A 397 18.40 -20.95 25.74
C ILE A 397 17.62 -20.99 27.07
N SER A 398 18.10 -21.72 28.08
CA SER A 398 17.35 -21.98 29.32
C SER A 398 17.24 -20.75 30.24
N ALA A 399 18.18 -19.81 30.13
CA ALA A 399 18.20 -18.58 30.92
C ALA A 399 17.84 -17.35 30.07
N GLY A 400 16.56 -16.95 30.08
CA GLY A 400 16.12 -15.62 29.62
C GLY A 400 15.34 -15.56 28.30
N TYR A 401 14.91 -16.68 27.73
CA TYR A 401 14.06 -16.66 26.53
C TYR A 401 12.62 -16.26 26.91
N ASN A 402 12.27 -14.99 26.68
CA ASN A 402 10.90 -14.52 26.93
C ASN A 402 9.95 -15.06 25.86
N THR A 403 9.03 -15.92 26.28
CA THR A 403 7.94 -16.50 25.48
C THR A 403 6.81 -15.52 25.19
N ASN A 404 6.76 -14.38 25.89
CA ASN A 404 5.76 -13.32 25.70
C ASN A 404 6.14 -12.31 24.61
N LEU A 405 7.30 -12.49 23.95
CA LEU A 405 7.73 -11.67 22.79
C LEU A 405 7.70 -12.53 21.53
N GLN A 406 6.91 -12.13 20.53
CA GLN A 406 6.95 -12.77 19.24
C GLN A 406 8.18 -12.32 18.47
N ARG A 407 8.96 -13.27 17.96
CA ARG A 407 10.08 -13.01 17.05
C ARG A 407 9.69 -13.48 15.66
N PHE A 408 9.95 -12.67 14.65
CA PHE A 408 9.66 -12.99 13.26
C PHE A 408 10.94 -12.89 12.44
N SER A 409 11.39 -14.01 11.89
CA SER A 409 12.64 -14.08 11.14
C SER A 409 12.36 -14.25 9.64
N LEU A 410 12.86 -13.32 8.85
CA LEU A 410 12.78 -13.32 7.40
C LEU A 410 14.15 -13.71 6.84
N LEU A 411 14.27 -14.96 6.40
CA LEU A 411 15.49 -15.48 5.81
C LEU A 411 15.50 -15.25 4.29
N THR A 412 16.58 -14.66 3.78
CA THR A 412 16.84 -14.60 2.34
C THR A 412 18.04 -15.48 2.01
N LYS A 413 17.88 -16.38 1.03
CA LYS A 413 18.94 -17.25 0.51
C LYS A 413 18.86 -17.36 -1.00
N HIS A 414 20.03 -17.45 -1.64
CA HIS A 414 20.15 -17.96 -3.00
C HIS A 414 20.02 -19.50 -3.02
N ILE A 415 19.44 -20.05 -4.08
CA ILE A 415 19.23 -21.50 -4.25
C ILE A 415 20.60 -22.20 -4.24
N GLY A 416 20.86 -23.05 -3.23
CA GLY A 416 22.08 -23.87 -3.13
C GLY A 416 22.72 -23.99 -1.74
N ALA A 417 22.33 -23.18 -0.74
CA ALA A 417 22.97 -23.19 0.58
C ALA A 417 22.19 -23.99 1.65
N THR A 418 22.78 -25.08 2.16
CA THR A 418 22.27 -25.91 3.26
C THR A 418 21.95 -25.05 4.51
N ILE A 419 20.86 -25.34 5.21
CA ILE A 419 20.50 -24.69 6.48
C ILE A 419 21.54 -25.12 7.55
N PRO A 420 22.29 -24.19 8.17
CA PRO A 420 23.15 -24.54 9.29
C PRO A 420 22.28 -25.07 10.44
N LYS A 421 22.64 -26.25 10.99
CA LYS A 421 21.97 -26.90 12.13
C LYS A 421 21.86 -26.04 13.41
N VAL A 422 22.51 -24.88 13.45
CA VAL A 422 22.46 -23.95 14.60
C VAL A 422 21.12 -23.21 14.69
N LEU A 423 20.38 -23.08 13.58
CA LEU A 423 19.02 -22.52 13.54
C LEU A 423 17.91 -23.58 13.52
N SER A 424 18.26 -24.88 13.59
CA SER A 424 17.30 -25.99 13.47
C SER A 424 16.67 -26.43 14.79
N SER A 425 16.86 -25.71 15.90
CA SER A 425 16.16 -25.99 17.16
C SER A 425 14.83 -25.25 17.30
N GLN A 426 14.50 -24.33 16.40
CA GLN A 426 13.16 -23.80 16.17
C GLN A 426 13.22 -22.96 14.90
N THR A 427 13.06 -23.65 13.77
CA THR A 427 12.85 -23.02 12.47
C THR A 427 11.49 -22.31 12.54
N PHE A 428 11.53 -20.98 12.49
CA PHE A 428 10.38 -20.06 12.58
C PHE A 428 9.24 -20.53 11.75
#